data_AF-A0A8S2TZH5-F1
#
_entry.id   AF-A0A8S2TZH5-F1
#
_cell.length_a   1.000
_cell.length_b   1.000
_cell.length_c   1.000
_cell.angle_alpha   90.00
_cell.angle_beta   90.00
_cell.angle_gamma   90.00
#
_symmetry.space_group_name_H-M   'P 1'
#
loop_
_entity.id
_entity.type
_entity.pdbx_description
1 polymer ?
#
loop_
_entity_poly.entity_id
_entity_poly.type
_entity_poly.pdbx_seq_one_letter_code
_entity_poly.pdbx_strand_id
1 'polypeptide(L)'
;MEISICRLCPGSSKQQKSISAPSNSDEKPMSHFEEIQVLWSAPITKFYTNFVAYIAFLMFFTLAVLWPSCGNLLLDCFVWFWAAAIAFENTRVAYEKYCSQSSLPLQRAVLEIIVQTLFLALYLIFRIIGLWNFGTCQILTAKAILGVGLIYYYYRILFIFLPISPTLGPMMIRLRCMIMDDFFTFLQLFVIFMISSGVAITAVLYPHYPLSLELITKAFVFRAKRFLTSLLTAMFGLTGARVQSQSQQIWMYNRYEIVMEYAKRPRLPPPFIVISYMSMLLSHIARQSILKLQKSSDKKRSTARLSLTQSMTTGTHIVFLESDSESNLNGVNRLTTQIPHEHSFFGRLLDCKPCKVIVENQRLKVELDKRSWEDSEANLYWKYKAKEYYAKTQEADKVQEKLDGLTNGVTNIQKDMDLQRKSVRQINDRVVSLEKLMVDSHILLEKIRSTIHQEDRSLPECRKFIHMLSRESPYIYTNEARFPVTERHIHWE
;
A
#
# COMPACT_ATOMS: atom_id res chain seq x y z
N MET A 1 -23.40 -21.49 -0.74
CA MET A 1 -23.38 -22.37 -1.93
C MET A 1 -22.14 -23.24 -1.78
N GLU A 2 -22.34 -24.43 -1.20
CA GLU A 2 -21.35 -25.50 -1.10
C GLU A 2 -20.96 -25.94 -2.51
N ILE A 3 -19.67 -26.13 -2.80
CA ILE A 3 -19.24 -27.18 -3.74
C ILE A 3 -17.93 -27.77 -3.22
N SER A 4 -18.03 -29.04 -2.85
CA SER A 4 -16.95 -29.95 -2.54
C SER A 4 -16.57 -30.75 -3.79
N ILE A 5 -15.33 -31.26 -3.78
CA ILE A 5 -14.83 -32.44 -4.50
C ILE A 5 -14.27 -32.21 -5.92
N CYS A 6 -12.95 -32.39 -6.04
CA CYS A 6 -12.41 -33.30 -7.04
C CYS A 6 -11.22 -34.07 -6.44
N ARG A 7 -11.46 -35.35 -6.17
CA ARG A 7 -10.50 -36.37 -5.72
C ARG A 7 -10.45 -37.38 -6.88
N LEU A 8 -9.28 -37.65 -7.47
CA LEU A 8 -8.89 -38.92 -8.13
C LEU A 8 -7.58 -38.73 -8.91
N CYS A 9 -6.46 -39.25 -8.37
CA CYS A 9 -5.62 -40.23 -9.07
C CYS A 9 -4.64 -40.91 -8.07
N PRO A 10 -4.21 -42.16 -8.34
CA PRO A 10 -3.79 -43.11 -7.32
C PRO A 10 -2.28 -43.40 -7.30
N GLY A 11 -1.76 -43.70 -6.09
CA GLY A 11 -0.73 -44.71 -5.82
C GLY A 11 0.66 -44.57 -6.45
N SER A 12 1.63 -44.01 -5.70
CA SER A 12 2.90 -44.70 -5.46
C SER A 12 3.50 -44.29 -4.11
N SER A 13 3.92 -45.31 -3.38
CA SER A 13 4.35 -45.33 -1.99
C SER A 13 5.64 -44.57 -1.71
N LYS A 14 5.59 -43.58 -0.81
CA LYS A 14 6.73 -43.23 0.06
C LYS A 14 6.22 -42.98 1.47
N GLN A 15 6.77 -43.72 2.42
CA GLN A 15 6.47 -43.71 3.85
C GLN A 15 6.42 -42.28 4.39
N GLN A 16 5.23 -41.83 4.76
CA GLN A 16 5.06 -40.66 5.62
C GLN A 16 5.29 -41.13 7.05
N LYS A 17 6.53 -40.95 7.53
CA LYS A 17 6.88 -41.16 8.93
C LYS A 17 6.12 -40.11 9.73
N SER A 18 5.01 -40.50 10.34
CA SER A 18 4.30 -39.73 11.34
C SER A 18 5.24 -39.55 12.53
N ILE A 19 5.92 -38.40 12.58
CA ILE A 19 6.50 -37.93 13.84
C ILE A 19 5.33 -37.34 14.62
N SER A 20 4.74 -38.18 15.44
CA SER A 20 3.87 -37.80 16.55
C SER A 20 4.56 -36.70 17.34
N ALA A 21 3.88 -35.56 17.49
CA ALA A 21 4.23 -34.55 18.48
C ALA A 21 4.38 -35.24 19.85
N PRO A 22 5.40 -34.89 20.66
CA PRO A 22 5.47 -35.39 22.01
C PRO A 22 4.25 -34.87 22.77
N SER A 23 3.37 -35.77 23.17
CA SER A 23 2.27 -35.51 24.09
C SER A 23 2.87 -35.21 25.47
N ASN A 24 3.21 -33.95 25.72
CA ASN A 24 3.42 -33.46 27.08
C ASN A 24 2.05 -33.24 27.72
N SER A 25 1.53 -34.29 28.35
CA SER A 25 0.54 -34.19 29.40
C SER A 25 1.21 -33.61 30.63
N ASP A 26 1.18 -32.28 30.76
CA ASP A 26 1.27 -31.52 32.03
C ASP A 26 1.12 -30.01 31.73
N GLU A 27 0.04 -29.62 31.02
CA GLU A 27 -0.38 -28.22 30.98
C GLU A 27 -1.15 -27.92 32.27
N LYS A 28 -0.53 -27.20 33.22
CA LYS A 28 -1.29 -26.59 34.32
C LYS A 28 -2.41 -25.75 33.69
N PRO A 29 -3.68 -25.89 34.11
CA PRO A 29 -4.73 -25.02 33.62
C PRO A 29 -4.34 -23.58 34.00
N MET A 30 -4.17 -22.73 32.99
CA MET A 30 -3.91 -21.31 33.22
C MET A 30 -5.07 -20.72 34.00
N SER A 31 -4.77 -19.90 35.01
CA SER A 31 -5.81 -19.15 35.71
C SER A 31 -6.52 -18.24 34.71
N HIS A 32 -7.84 -18.04 34.82
CA HIS A 32 -8.59 -17.12 33.95
C HIS A 32 -7.96 -15.72 33.87
N PHE A 33 -7.24 -15.30 34.91
CA PHE A 33 -6.50 -14.04 34.92
C PHE A 33 -5.26 -14.07 34.00
N GLU A 34 -4.56 -15.20 33.92
CA GLU A 34 -3.41 -15.40 33.02
C GLU A 34 -3.88 -15.49 31.56
N GLU A 35 -5.01 -16.14 31.30
CA GLU A 35 -5.62 -16.18 29.95
C GLU A 35 -5.96 -14.77 29.44
N ILE A 36 -6.57 -13.95 30.29
CA ILE A 36 -6.87 -12.54 30.00
C ILE A 36 -5.56 -11.78 29.75
N GLN A 37 -4.54 -11.97 30.57
CA GLN A 37 -3.25 -11.28 30.37
C GLN A 37 -2.57 -11.67 29.05
N VAL A 38 -2.61 -12.93 28.67
CA VAL A 38 -2.08 -13.40 27.38
C VAL A 38 -2.87 -12.79 26.22
N LEU A 39 -4.20 -12.72 26.32
CA LEU A 39 -5.05 -12.08 25.31
C LEU A 39 -4.73 -10.59 25.11
N TRP A 40 -4.58 -9.83 26.21
CA TRP A 40 -4.21 -8.40 26.17
C TRP A 40 -2.73 -8.14 25.84
N SER A 41 -1.90 -9.20 25.82
CA SER A 41 -0.52 -9.11 25.35
C SER A 41 -0.39 -9.22 23.83
N ALA A 42 -1.42 -9.74 23.14
CA ALA A 42 -1.39 -9.97 21.70
C ALA A 42 -1.35 -8.64 20.90
N PRO A 43 -0.54 -8.52 19.83
CA PRO A 43 -0.46 -7.30 19.02
C PRO A 43 -1.80 -6.89 18.39
N ILE A 44 -2.64 -7.87 18.03
CA ILE A 44 -3.94 -7.62 17.40
C ILE A 44 -4.93 -6.95 18.36
N THR A 45 -4.96 -7.36 19.62
CA THR A 45 -5.85 -6.78 20.63
C THR A 45 -5.39 -5.37 20.98
N LYS A 46 -4.07 -5.14 21.12
CA LYS A 46 -3.49 -3.79 21.28
C LYS A 46 -3.84 -2.85 20.12
N PHE A 47 -3.82 -3.35 18.89
CA PHE A 47 -4.17 -2.55 17.71
C PHE A 47 -5.64 -2.09 17.75
N TYR A 48 -6.59 -3.01 17.91
CA TYR A 48 -8.02 -2.66 17.88
C TYR A 48 -8.45 -1.84 19.10
N THR A 49 -7.86 -2.08 20.26
CA THR A 49 -8.14 -1.27 21.47
C THR A 49 -7.60 0.14 21.32
N ASN A 50 -6.40 0.32 20.74
CA ASN A 50 -5.88 1.64 20.37
C ASN A 50 -6.78 2.33 19.32
N PHE A 51 -7.27 1.58 18.32
CA PHE A 51 -8.17 2.11 17.30
C PHE A 51 -9.50 2.60 17.89
N VAL A 52 -10.15 1.79 18.73
CA VAL A 52 -11.40 2.17 19.41
C VAL A 52 -11.17 3.38 20.34
N ALA A 53 -10.07 3.40 21.09
CA ALA A 53 -9.71 4.55 21.92
C ALA A 53 -9.48 5.82 21.09
N TYR A 54 -8.89 5.71 19.89
CA TYR A 54 -8.71 6.85 18.99
C TYR A 54 -10.03 7.36 18.42
N ILE A 55 -10.96 6.47 18.06
CA ILE A 55 -12.32 6.87 17.65
C ILE A 55 -13.02 7.61 18.78
N ALA A 56 -12.92 7.11 20.02
CA ALA A 56 -13.46 7.80 21.19
C ALA A 56 -12.86 9.21 21.36
N PHE A 57 -11.54 9.34 21.23
CA PHE A 57 -10.86 10.64 21.21
C PHE A 57 -11.42 11.58 20.12
N LEU A 58 -11.60 11.10 18.89
CA LEU A 58 -12.17 11.90 17.80
C LEU A 58 -13.61 12.32 18.08
N MET A 59 -14.41 11.47 18.72
CA MET A 59 -15.76 11.84 19.15
C MET A 59 -15.71 12.97 20.18
N PHE A 60 -14.88 12.85 21.23
CA PHE A 60 -14.72 13.92 22.23
C PHE A 60 -14.17 15.22 21.62
N PHE A 61 -13.21 15.13 20.70
CA PHE A 61 -12.65 16.31 20.04
C PHE A 61 -13.69 16.97 19.11
N THR A 62 -14.48 16.18 18.38
CA THR A 62 -15.59 16.70 17.58
C THR A 62 -16.63 17.41 18.47
N LEU A 63 -16.97 16.83 19.62
CA LEU A 63 -17.84 17.46 20.61
C LEU A 63 -17.26 18.77 21.15
N ALA A 64 -15.95 18.83 21.43
CA ALA A 64 -15.27 20.04 21.89
C ALA A 64 -15.29 21.18 20.85
N VAL A 65 -15.16 20.84 19.56
CA VAL A 65 -15.23 21.81 18.46
C VAL A 65 -16.66 22.32 18.22
N LEU A 66 -17.65 21.42 18.28
CA LEU A 66 -19.06 21.74 18.00
C LEU A 66 -19.76 22.47 19.15
N TRP A 67 -19.24 22.41 20.39
CA TRP A 67 -19.91 23.01 21.53
C TRP A 67 -20.16 24.53 21.33
N PRO A 68 -21.39 25.03 21.57
CA PRO A 68 -21.71 26.46 21.46
C PRO A 68 -21.07 27.25 22.62
N SER A 69 -20.78 28.54 22.41
CA SER A 69 -20.12 29.44 23.40
C SER A 69 -18.62 29.11 23.68
N CYS A 70 -18.06 29.66 24.77
CA CYS A 70 -16.65 29.52 25.22
C CYS A 70 -16.21 28.08 25.60
N GLY A 71 -17.00 27.05 25.26
CA GLY A 71 -16.67 25.64 25.53
C GLY A 71 -16.77 25.24 27.00
N ASN A 72 -16.57 23.94 27.27
CA ASN A 72 -16.43 23.41 28.62
C ASN A 72 -14.94 23.24 28.93
N LEU A 73 -14.42 23.96 29.92
CA LEU A 73 -13.00 23.86 30.32
C LEU A 73 -12.59 22.42 30.65
N LEU A 74 -13.46 21.65 31.33
CA LEU A 74 -13.19 20.25 31.65
C LEU A 74 -13.03 19.38 30.40
N LEU A 75 -13.90 19.56 29.41
CA LEU A 75 -13.83 18.82 28.15
C LEU A 75 -12.59 19.22 27.35
N ASP A 76 -12.30 20.52 27.28
CA ASP A 76 -11.13 21.03 26.56
C ASP A 76 -9.81 20.58 27.20
N CYS A 77 -9.72 20.55 28.54
CA CYS A 77 -8.59 20.00 29.27
C CYS A 77 -8.45 18.49 29.05
N PHE A 78 -9.57 17.75 29.04
CA PHE A 78 -9.57 16.31 28.79
C PHE A 78 -9.07 15.97 27.39
N VAL A 79 -9.58 16.66 26.36
CA VAL A 79 -9.13 16.49 24.97
C VAL A 79 -7.66 16.88 24.82
N TRP A 80 -7.23 17.96 25.46
CA TRP A 80 -5.83 18.37 25.44
C TRP A 80 -4.91 17.32 26.08
N PHE A 81 -5.27 16.82 27.26
CA PHE A 81 -4.49 15.78 27.94
C PHE A 81 -4.43 14.49 27.13
N TRP A 82 -5.55 14.09 26.51
CA TRP A 82 -5.57 12.92 25.64
C TRP A 82 -4.69 13.13 24.41
N ALA A 83 -4.77 14.29 23.74
CA ALA A 83 -3.92 14.62 22.61
C ALA A 83 -2.42 14.64 23.01
N ALA A 84 -2.10 15.14 24.21
CA ALA A 84 -0.75 15.11 24.77
C ALA A 84 -0.25 13.69 25.03
N ALA A 85 -1.09 12.81 25.59
CA ALA A 85 -0.76 11.39 25.79
C ALA A 85 -0.46 10.68 24.46
N ILE A 86 -1.22 10.99 23.40
CA ILE A 86 -0.99 10.47 22.06
C ILE A 86 0.34 11.00 21.47
N ALA A 87 0.64 12.29 21.63
CA ALA A 87 1.88 12.89 21.15
C ALA A 87 3.13 12.35 21.88
N PHE A 88 3.00 12.11 23.19
CA PHE A 88 4.06 11.50 24.00
C PHE A 88 4.39 10.08 23.52
N GLU A 89 3.38 9.24 23.32
CA GLU A 89 3.58 7.88 22.83
C GLU A 89 4.22 7.86 21.44
N ASN A 90 3.78 8.75 20.54
CA ASN A 90 4.41 8.95 19.23
C ASN A 90 5.89 9.34 19.35
N THR A 91 6.22 10.26 20.25
CA THR A 91 7.60 10.70 20.49
C THR A 91 8.46 9.56 21.02
N ARG A 92 7.94 8.73 21.94
CA ARG A 92 8.62 7.54 22.48
C ARG A 92 8.92 6.51 21.39
N VAL A 93 7.93 6.19 20.56
CA VAL A 93 8.09 5.24 19.45
C VAL A 93 9.12 5.75 18.43
N ALA A 94 9.06 7.04 18.08
CA ALA A 94 10.04 7.65 17.18
C ALA A 94 11.46 7.64 17.76
N TYR A 95 11.60 7.93 19.05
CA TYR A 95 12.89 7.88 19.76
C TYR A 95 13.48 6.48 19.77
N GLU A 96 12.66 5.45 20.05
CA GLU A 96 13.12 4.06 20.05
C GLU A 96 13.59 3.62 18.65
N LYS A 97 12.88 4.05 17.59
CA LYS A 97 13.27 3.80 16.20
C LYS A 97 14.59 4.47 15.83
N TYR A 98 14.79 5.73 16.26
CA TYR A 98 16.05 6.47 16.05
C TYR A 98 17.25 5.77 16.72
N CYS A 99 17.07 5.31 17.96
CA CYS A 99 18.14 4.61 18.67
C CYS A 99 18.42 3.20 18.12
N SER A 100 17.42 2.52 17.55
CA SER A 100 17.57 1.16 17.04
C SER A 100 18.13 1.10 15.61
N GLN A 101 17.86 2.10 14.76
CA GLN A 101 18.20 2.08 13.34
C GLN A 101 18.53 3.49 12.84
N SER A 102 19.83 3.81 12.72
CA SER A 102 20.35 5.16 12.39
C SER A 102 20.19 5.57 10.90
N SER A 103 19.95 4.64 9.98
CA SER A 103 20.07 4.87 8.53
C SER A 103 18.79 5.24 7.78
N LEU A 104 17.65 5.43 8.45
CA LEU A 104 16.36 5.74 7.80
C LEU A 104 16.11 7.26 7.73
N PRO A 105 15.51 7.79 6.63
CA PRO A 105 15.13 9.19 6.54
C PRO A 105 14.04 9.52 7.56
N LEU A 106 14.43 10.05 8.71
CA LEU A 106 13.57 10.38 9.86
C LEU A 106 12.64 11.58 9.62
N GLN A 107 12.72 12.20 8.45
CA GLN A 107 12.06 13.48 8.13
C GLN A 107 10.54 13.44 8.38
N ARG A 108 9.86 12.34 8.04
CA ARG A 108 8.40 12.21 8.25
C ARG A 108 8.02 12.14 9.73
N ALA A 109 8.78 11.38 10.53
CA ALA A 109 8.52 11.23 11.95
C ALA A 109 8.78 12.54 12.70
N VAL A 110 9.87 13.25 12.37
CA VAL A 110 10.18 14.56 12.96
C VAL A 110 9.10 15.59 12.60
N LEU A 111 8.68 15.64 11.34
CA LEU A 111 7.60 16.52 10.91
C LEU A 111 6.29 16.23 11.67
N GLU A 112 5.93 14.96 11.83
CA GLU A 112 4.72 14.57 12.58
C GLU A 112 4.79 15.05 14.05
N ILE A 113 5.95 14.90 14.69
CA ILE A 113 6.18 15.36 16.07
C ILE A 113 6.05 16.88 16.15
N ILE A 114 6.70 17.63 15.23
CA ILE A 114 6.63 19.10 15.21
C ILE A 114 5.19 19.58 15.03
N VAL A 115 4.43 18.98 14.12
CA VAL A 115 3.03 19.34 13.88
C VAL A 115 2.17 19.07 15.11
N GLN A 116 2.38 17.94 15.79
CA GLN A 116 1.63 17.57 17.01
C GLN A 116 1.96 18.48 18.19
N THR A 117 3.23 18.80 18.41
CA THR A 117 3.65 19.70 19.50
C THR A 117 3.20 21.13 19.25
N LEU A 118 3.29 21.62 18.01
CA LEU A 118 2.76 22.92 17.61
C LEU A 118 1.25 23.00 17.85
N PHE A 119 0.49 21.98 17.44
CA PHE A 119 -0.96 21.93 17.68
C PHE A 119 -1.30 21.98 19.17
N LEU A 120 -0.59 21.21 20.02
CA LEU A 120 -0.80 21.20 21.47
C LEU A 120 -0.49 22.56 22.11
N ALA A 121 0.54 23.25 21.66
CA ALA A 121 0.90 24.58 22.11
C ALA A 121 -0.18 25.61 21.72
N LEU A 122 -0.62 25.60 20.47
CA LEU A 122 -1.69 26.48 19.99
C LEU A 122 -3.03 26.20 20.70
N TYR A 123 -3.34 24.94 20.98
CA TYR A 123 -4.52 24.55 21.75
C TYR A 123 -4.49 25.16 23.16
N LEU A 124 -3.35 25.08 23.86
CA LEU A 124 -3.20 25.70 25.19
C LEU A 124 -3.38 27.21 25.14
N ILE A 125 -2.69 27.87 24.22
CA ILE A 125 -2.65 29.33 24.14
C ILE A 125 -4.04 29.89 23.77
N PHE A 126 -4.63 29.39 22.69
CA PHE A 126 -5.86 29.98 22.13
C PHE A 126 -7.13 29.50 22.82
N ARG A 127 -7.13 28.29 23.39
CA ARG A 127 -8.31 27.73 24.05
C ARG A 127 -8.22 27.86 25.56
N ILE A 128 -7.27 27.18 26.20
CA ILE A 128 -7.22 27.09 27.67
C ILE A 128 -6.86 28.43 28.33
N ILE A 129 -5.81 29.10 27.86
CA ILE A 129 -5.37 30.41 28.38
C ILE A 129 -6.24 31.54 27.80
N GLY A 130 -6.60 31.45 26.52
CA GLY A 130 -7.45 32.42 25.82
C GLY A 130 -8.87 32.52 26.37
N LEU A 131 -9.35 31.51 27.12
CA LEU A 131 -10.62 31.58 27.85
C LEU A 131 -10.65 32.67 28.92
N TRP A 132 -9.48 33.15 29.38
CA TRP A 132 -9.37 34.16 30.44
C TRP A 132 -9.27 35.61 29.92
N ASN A 133 -9.04 35.83 28.61
CA ASN A 133 -8.86 37.15 28.03
C ASN A 133 -9.96 37.46 26.99
N PHE A 134 -10.71 38.54 27.22
CA PHE A 134 -11.95 38.85 26.52
C PHE A 134 -11.74 39.47 25.12
N GLY A 135 -11.96 38.69 24.06
CA GLY A 135 -12.08 39.19 22.69
C GLY A 135 -12.87 38.27 21.74
N THR A 136 -13.81 38.83 20.97
CA THR A 136 -14.64 38.06 20.01
C THR A 136 -13.86 37.54 18.79
N CYS A 137 -12.84 38.28 18.33
CA CYS A 137 -11.97 37.88 17.22
C CYS A 137 -11.08 36.67 17.56
N GLN A 138 -10.76 36.47 18.85
CA GLN A 138 -9.96 35.34 19.32
C GLN A 138 -10.75 34.02 19.31
N ILE A 139 -12.08 34.07 19.53
CA ILE A 139 -12.93 32.87 19.55
C ILE A 139 -13.06 32.23 18.16
N LEU A 140 -13.25 33.04 17.12
CA LEU A 140 -13.32 32.55 15.74
C LEU A 140 -11.99 31.94 15.30
N THR A 141 -10.89 32.62 15.62
CA THR A 141 -9.53 32.15 15.34
C THR A 141 -9.23 30.83 16.06
N ALA A 142 -9.60 30.72 17.34
CA ALA A 142 -9.45 29.48 18.11
C ALA A 142 -10.25 28.32 17.50
N LYS A 143 -11.51 28.55 17.10
CA LYS A 143 -12.33 27.52 16.44
C LYS A 143 -11.76 27.09 15.09
N ALA A 144 -11.20 28.01 14.31
CA ALA A 144 -10.55 27.68 13.05
C ALA A 144 -9.31 26.79 13.26
N ILE A 145 -8.46 27.12 14.23
CA ILE A 145 -7.28 26.31 14.59
C ILE A 145 -7.70 24.91 15.06
N LEU A 146 -8.71 24.81 15.91
CA LEU A 146 -9.25 23.53 16.37
C LEU A 146 -9.87 22.72 15.23
N GLY A 147 -10.55 23.36 14.29
CA GLY A 147 -11.10 22.71 13.10
C GLY A 147 -10.01 22.13 12.19
N VAL A 148 -8.93 22.88 11.94
CA VAL A 148 -7.76 22.37 11.18
C VAL A 148 -7.10 21.21 11.92
N GLY A 149 -6.97 21.31 13.25
CA GLY A 149 -6.51 20.21 14.09
C GLY A 149 -7.38 18.95 13.99
N LEU A 150 -8.71 19.12 14.05
CA LEU A 150 -9.65 18.00 13.93
C LEU A 150 -9.47 17.27 12.60
N ILE A 151 -9.37 18.01 11.50
CA ILE A 151 -9.08 17.46 10.17
C ILE A 151 -7.76 16.67 10.17
N TYR A 152 -6.70 17.21 10.78
CA TYR A 152 -5.41 16.52 10.90
C TYR A 152 -5.55 15.16 11.63
N TYR A 153 -6.22 15.10 12.77
CA TYR A 153 -6.39 13.84 13.51
C TYR A 153 -7.29 12.84 12.75
N TYR A 154 -8.29 13.29 11.98
CA TYR A 154 -9.05 12.41 11.08
C TYR A 154 -8.18 11.80 9.97
N TYR A 155 -7.33 12.60 9.32
CA TYR A 155 -6.40 12.04 8.32
C TYR A 155 -5.36 11.12 8.96
N ARG A 156 -4.92 11.42 10.18
CA ARG A 156 -3.94 10.58 10.88
C ARG A 156 -4.47 9.17 11.18
N ILE A 157 -5.71 9.01 11.67
CA ILE A 157 -6.28 7.66 11.86
C ILE A 157 -6.36 6.88 10.54
N LEU A 158 -6.71 7.56 9.45
CA LEU A 158 -6.75 6.98 8.11
C LEU A 158 -5.35 6.49 7.70
N PHE A 159 -4.29 7.28 7.92
CA PHE A 159 -2.92 6.84 7.63
C PHE A 159 -2.39 5.73 8.54
N ILE A 160 -2.93 5.56 9.75
CA ILE A 160 -2.59 4.44 10.65
C ILE A 160 -3.32 3.15 10.22
N PHE A 161 -4.60 3.23 9.88
CA PHE A 161 -5.45 2.07 9.60
C PHE A 161 -5.36 1.57 8.16
N LEU A 162 -5.27 2.45 7.16
CA LEU A 162 -5.24 2.03 5.76
C LEU A 162 -4.08 1.07 5.44
N PRO A 163 -2.83 1.30 5.91
CA PRO A 163 -1.72 0.42 5.57
C PRO A 163 -1.83 -0.98 6.18
N ILE A 164 -2.53 -1.14 7.31
CA ILE A 164 -2.62 -2.43 7.99
C ILE A 164 -3.72 -3.33 7.39
N SER A 165 -4.73 -2.72 6.78
CA SER A 165 -5.89 -3.43 6.24
C SER A 165 -5.48 -4.36 5.08
N PRO A 166 -5.95 -5.62 5.06
CA PRO A 166 -5.62 -6.58 4.01
C PRO A 166 -6.18 -6.21 2.63
N THR A 167 -7.28 -5.46 2.60
CA THR A 167 -7.93 -5.04 1.35
C THR A 167 -7.44 -3.66 0.90
N LEU A 168 -7.32 -2.71 1.85
CA LEU A 168 -7.01 -1.31 1.54
C LEU A 168 -5.50 -1.03 1.48
N GLY A 169 -4.67 -1.79 2.20
CA GLY A 169 -3.23 -1.58 2.24
C GLY A 169 -2.54 -1.75 0.88
N PRO A 170 -2.72 -2.88 0.18
CA PRO A 170 -2.20 -3.05 -1.18
C PRO A 170 -2.76 -2.01 -2.16
N MET A 171 -4.02 -1.61 -1.99
CA MET A 171 -4.63 -0.55 -2.81
C MET A 171 -3.93 0.80 -2.64
N MET A 172 -3.56 1.17 -1.41
CA MET A 172 -2.81 2.41 -1.15
C MET A 172 -1.40 2.40 -1.76
N ILE A 173 -0.73 1.25 -1.77
CA ILE A 173 0.58 1.12 -2.42
C ILE A 173 0.44 1.26 -3.93
N ARG A 174 -0.57 0.61 -4.55
CA ARG A 174 -0.89 0.79 -5.98
C ARG A 174 -1.15 2.26 -6.30
N LEU A 175 -1.99 2.93 -5.50
CA LEU A 175 -2.31 4.34 -5.69
C LEU A 175 -1.04 5.21 -5.62
N ARG A 176 -0.15 4.96 -4.66
CA ARG A 176 1.10 5.70 -4.54
C ARG A 176 2.01 5.52 -5.75
N CYS A 177 2.19 4.28 -6.23
CA CYS A 177 2.97 4.00 -7.44
C CYS A 177 2.35 4.69 -8.67
N MET A 178 1.04 4.56 -8.87
CA MET A 178 0.33 5.24 -9.95
C MET A 178 0.51 6.76 -9.94
N ILE A 179 0.49 7.37 -8.75
CA ILE A 179 0.64 8.83 -8.63
C ILE A 179 2.09 9.24 -8.93
N MET A 180 3.07 8.54 -8.38
CA MET A 180 4.48 8.95 -8.50
C MET A 180 5.06 8.63 -9.88
N ASP A 181 4.72 7.48 -10.46
CA ASP A 181 5.35 6.98 -11.68
C ASP A 181 4.65 7.51 -12.94
N ASP A 182 3.30 7.49 -12.98
CA ASP A 182 2.54 7.77 -14.21
C ASP A 182 1.79 9.11 -14.18
N PHE A 183 1.16 9.46 -13.04
CA PHE A 183 0.22 10.58 -12.97
C PHE A 183 0.87 11.94 -13.24
N PHE A 184 2.04 12.23 -12.66
CA PHE A 184 2.69 13.53 -12.84
C PHE A 184 3.18 13.74 -14.29
N THR A 185 3.79 12.71 -14.88
CA THR A 185 4.24 12.72 -16.28
C THR A 185 3.05 12.97 -17.22
N PHE A 186 1.94 12.27 -16.97
CA PHE A 186 0.71 12.45 -17.74
C PHE A 186 0.10 13.84 -17.54
N LEU A 187 0.01 14.33 -16.30
CA LEU A 187 -0.56 15.64 -15.99
C LEU A 187 0.21 16.76 -16.71
N GLN A 188 1.54 16.68 -16.78
CA GLN A 188 2.36 17.63 -17.51
C GLN A 188 2.01 17.67 -19.01
N LEU A 189 1.89 16.52 -19.65
CA LEU A 189 1.47 16.43 -21.06
C LEU A 189 0.04 16.96 -21.27
N PHE A 190 -0.86 16.59 -20.35
CA PHE A 190 -2.27 16.97 -20.41
C PHE A 190 -2.48 18.48 -20.28
N VAL A 191 -1.74 19.15 -19.38
CA VAL A 191 -1.82 20.61 -19.19
C VAL A 191 -1.45 21.35 -20.48
N ILE A 192 -0.40 20.92 -21.19
CA ILE A 192 0.02 21.54 -22.46
C ILE A 192 -1.07 21.40 -23.54
N PHE A 193 -1.64 20.21 -23.69
CA PHE A 193 -2.75 19.96 -24.62
C PHE A 193 -4.01 20.78 -24.27
N MET A 194 -4.34 20.86 -22.99
CA MET A 194 -5.49 21.62 -22.53
C MET A 194 -5.31 23.12 -22.72
N ILE A 195 -4.10 23.66 -22.53
CA ILE A 195 -3.80 25.08 -22.78
C ILE A 195 -3.94 25.40 -24.27
N SER A 196 -3.31 24.63 -25.16
CA SER A 196 -3.33 24.90 -26.60
C SER A 196 -4.73 24.81 -27.20
N SER A 197 -5.44 23.71 -26.97
CA SER A 197 -6.83 23.53 -27.42
C SER A 197 -7.80 24.48 -26.71
N GLY A 198 -7.49 24.81 -25.44
CA GLY A 198 -8.20 25.75 -24.59
C GLY A 198 -8.33 27.13 -25.22
N VAL A 199 -7.17 27.70 -25.57
CA VAL A 199 -7.05 29.02 -26.20
C VAL A 199 -7.66 29.04 -27.59
N ALA A 200 -7.35 28.06 -28.44
CA ALA A 200 -7.84 28.01 -29.82
C ALA A 200 -9.38 27.99 -29.89
N ILE A 201 -10.03 27.13 -29.10
CA ILE A 201 -11.50 27.03 -29.10
C ILE A 201 -12.14 28.28 -28.52
N THR A 202 -11.55 28.88 -27.47
CA THR A 202 -12.10 30.11 -26.88
C THR A 202 -12.04 31.27 -27.87
N ALA A 203 -10.94 31.38 -28.63
CA ALA A 203 -10.77 32.40 -29.66
C ALA A 203 -11.76 32.25 -30.83
N VAL A 204 -12.03 31.03 -31.27
CA VAL A 204 -12.95 30.76 -32.39
C VAL A 204 -14.43 30.85 -31.99
N LEU A 205 -14.78 30.31 -30.82
CA LEU A 205 -16.20 30.17 -30.43
C LEU A 205 -16.76 31.42 -29.74
N TYR A 206 -15.90 32.23 -29.11
CA TYR A 206 -16.30 33.44 -28.38
C TYR A 206 -15.45 34.67 -28.76
N PRO A 207 -15.41 35.07 -30.06
CA PRO A 207 -14.54 36.14 -30.54
C PRO A 207 -14.87 37.53 -29.98
N HIS A 208 -16.11 37.76 -29.56
CA HIS A 208 -16.60 39.08 -29.09
C HIS A 208 -16.99 39.10 -27.61
N TYR A 209 -16.76 38.01 -26.88
CA TYR A 209 -17.11 37.94 -25.46
C TYR A 209 -15.99 38.51 -24.59
N PRO A 210 -16.26 39.35 -23.58
CA PRO A 210 -15.22 39.86 -22.70
C PRO A 210 -14.53 38.72 -21.95
N LEU A 211 -13.21 38.83 -21.77
CA LEU A 211 -12.41 37.82 -21.08
C LEU A 211 -12.76 37.79 -19.58
N SER A 212 -13.80 37.05 -19.22
CA SER A 212 -14.18 36.80 -17.84
C SER A 212 -13.54 35.52 -17.33
N LEU A 213 -13.13 35.51 -16.06
CA LEU A 213 -12.63 34.30 -15.40
C LEU A 213 -13.68 33.18 -15.46
N GLU A 214 -14.96 33.51 -15.41
CA GLU A 214 -16.03 32.53 -15.57
C GLU A 214 -16.01 31.81 -16.91
N LEU A 215 -15.78 32.54 -18.02
CA LEU A 215 -15.73 31.93 -19.34
C LEU A 215 -14.53 31.00 -19.46
N ILE A 216 -13.36 31.42 -18.97
CA ILE A 216 -12.15 30.59 -18.94
C ILE A 216 -12.38 29.35 -18.07
N THR A 217 -12.88 29.50 -16.84
CA THR A 217 -13.14 28.36 -15.95
C THR A 217 -14.14 27.40 -16.58
N LYS A 218 -15.26 27.87 -17.13
CA LYS A 218 -16.25 27.00 -17.79
C LYS A 218 -15.65 26.29 -19.01
N ALA A 219 -14.94 27.02 -19.86
CA ALA A 219 -14.34 26.47 -21.09
C ALA A 219 -13.26 25.44 -20.81
N PHE A 220 -12.41 25.65 -19.81
CA PHE A 220 -11.33 24.73 -19.47
C PHE A 220 -11.77 23.59 -18.56
N VAL A 221 -12.57 23.84 -17.52
CA VAL A 221 -12.95 22.82 -16.52
C VAL A 221 -13.84 21.74 -17.13
N PHE A 222 -14.83 22.09 -17.97
CA PHE A 222 -15.71 21.09 -18.57
C PHE A 222 -14.93 20.12 -19.48
N ARG A 223 -14.07 20.67 -20.35
CA ARG A 223 -13.20 19.89 -21.22
C ARG A 223 -12.20 19.08 -20.41
N ALA A 224 -11.52 19.72 -19.45
CA ALA A 224 -10.55 19.06 -18.60
C ALA A 224 -11.20 17.86 -17.89
N LYS A 225 -12.38 18.05 -17.28
CA LYS A 225 -13.13 16.98 -16.63
C LYS A 225 -13.45 15.82 -17.57
N ARG A 226 -13.94 16.09 -18.78
CA ARG A 226 -14.31 15.02 -19.74
C ARG A 226 -13.10 14.18 -20.17
N PHE A 227 -11.99 14.82 -20.53
CA PHE A 227 -10.78 14.13 -20.97
C PHE A 227 -10.06 13.46 -19.80
N LEU A 228 -9.86 14.20 -18.69
CA LEU A 228 -9.12 13.72 -17.53
C LEU A 228 -9.77 12.49 -16.90
N THR A 229 -11.10 12.46 -16.76
CA THR A 229 -11.78 11.30 -16.16
C THR A 229 -11.55 10.04 -17.00
N SER A 230 -11.75 10.12 -18.32
CA SER A 230 -11.60 8.97 -19.23
C SER A 230 -10.16 8.45 -19.28
N LEU A 231 -9.19 9.37 -19.31
CA LEU A 231 -7.78 9.03 -19.36
C LEU A 231 -7.26 8.50 -18.02
N LEU A 232 -7.67 9.09 -16.89
CA LEU A 232 -7.31 8.57 -15.56
C LEU A 232 -7.89 7.18 -15.32
N THR A 233 -9.13 6.92 -15.74
CA THR A 233 -9.70 5.57 -15.65
C THR A 233 -8.88 4.56 -16.46
N ALA A 234 -8.45 4.91 -17.67
CA ALA A 234 -7.61 4.05 -18.49
C ALA A 234 -6.22 3.81 -17.87
N MET A 235 -5.55 4.86 -17.41
CA MET A 235 -4.22 4.77 -16.78
C MET A 235 -4.25 3.96 -15.49
N PHE A 236 -5.19 4.25 -14.58
CA PHE A 236 -5.33 3.49 -13.34
C PHE A 236 -5.73 2.03 -13.59
N GLY A 237 -6.48 1.74 -14.66
CA GLY A 237 -6.76 0.37 -15.09
C GLY A 237 -5.50 -0.38 -15.52
N LEU A 238 -4.70 0.21 -16.41
CA LEU A 238 -3.48 -0.39 -16.95
C LEU A 238 -2.40 -0.59 -15.87
N THR A 239 -2.05 0.47 -15.15
CA THR A 239 -1.03 0.43 -14.10
C THR A 239 -1.49 -0.40 -12.90
N GLY A 240 -2.80 -0.43 -12.65
CA GLY A 240 -3.39 -1.21 -11.55
C GLY A 240 -3.24 -2.70 -11.75
N ALA A 241 -3.38 -3.17 -12.99
CA ALA A 241 -3.08 -4.54 -13.35
C ALA A 241 -1.58 -4.84 -13.24
N ARG A 242 -0.72 -3.95 -13.76
CA ARG A 242 0.74 -4.13 -13.76
C ARG A 242 1.36 -4.21 -12.36
N VAL A 243 0.93 -3.36 -11.44
CA VAL A 243 1.53 -3.22 -10.10
C VAL A 243 0.84 -4.12 -9.05
N GLN A 244 -0.17 -4.90 -9.45
CA GLN A 244 -0.96 -5.71 -8.52
C GLN A 244 -0.12 -6.67 -7.67
N SER A 245 0.69 -7.53 -8.30
CA SER A 245 1.50 -8.55 -7.60
C SER A 245 2.60 -7.92 -6.75
N GLN A 246 3.28 -6.90 -7.28
CA GLN A 246 4.36 -6.19 -6.58
C GLN A 246 3.84 -5.43 -5.36
N SER A 247 2.69 -4.76 -5.47
CA SER A 247 2.09 -4.01 -4.36
C SER A 247 1.73 -4.90 -3.16
N GLN A 248 1.31 -6.15 -3.39
CA GLN A 248 0.99 -7.09 -2.33
C GLN A 248 2.24 -7.49 -1.52
N GLN A 249 3.37 -7.73 -2.19
CA GLN A 249 4.62 -8.07 -1.51
C GLN A 249 5.14 -6.91 -0.66
N ILE A 250 5.13 -5.69 -1.23
CA ILE A 250 5.52 -4.47 -0.51
C ILE A 250 4.60 -4.24 0.69
N TRP A 251 3.30 -4.50 0.53
CA TRP A 251 2.35 -4.40 1.62
C TRP A 251 2.64 -5.39 2.74
N MET A 252 2.92 -6.66 2.43
CA MET A 252 3.26 -7.68 3.42
C MET A 252 4.49 -7.30 4.23
N TYR A 253 5.52 -6.74 3.58
CA TYR A 253 6.72 -6.23 4.26
C TYR A 253 6.39 -5.06 5.20
N ASN A 254 5.67 -4.04 4.72
CA ASN A 254 5.29 -2.89 5.53
C ASN A 254 4.39 -3.31 6.71
N ARG A 255 3.49 -4.27 6.50
CA ARG A 255 2.62 -4.82 7.54
C ARG A 255 3.41 -5.52 8.63
N TYR A 256 4.46 -6.27 8.28
CA TYR A 256 5.33 -6.90 9.27
C TYR A 256 5.99 -5.86 10.19
N GLU A 257 6.51 -4.76 9.64
CA GLU A 257 7.12 -3.68 10.42
C GLU A 257 6.12 -3.09 11.44
N ILE A 258 4.89 -2.84 11.01
CA ILE A 258 3.81 -2.32 11.87
C ILE A 258 3.47 -3.33 12.99
N VAL A 259 3.32 -4.61 12.66
CA VAL A 259 3.00 -5.65 13.66
C VAL A 259 4.10 -5.77 14.71
N MET A 260 5.37 -5.70 14.29
CA MET A 260 6.52 -5.72 15.21
C MET A 260 6.57 -4.48 16.10
N GLU A 261 6.13 -3.32 15.61
CA GLU A 261 6.01 -2.10 16.42
C GLU A 261 4.93 -2.25 17.50
N TYR A 262 3.73 -2.74 17.15
CA TYR A 262 2.65 -2.97 18.12
C TYR A 262 2.95 -4.08 19.13
N ALA A 263 3.80 -5.06 18.77
CA ALA A 263 4.28 -6.06 19.71
C ALA A 263 5.07 -5.43 20.87
N LYS A 264 5.87 -4.38 20.59
CA LYS A 264 6.72 -3.66 21.56
C LYS A 264 5.99 -2.56 22.35
N ARG A 265 4.79 -2.18 21.93
CA ARG A 265 3.97 -1.15 22.62
C ARG A 265 3.39 -1.70 23.94
N PRO A 266 3.16 -0.81 24.93
CA PRO A 266 2.49 -1.19 26.16
C PRO A 266 1.07 -1.69 25.92
N ARG A 267 0.56 -2.46 26.89
CA ARG A 267 -0.74 -3.15 26.78
C ARG A 267 -1.93 -2.17 26.79
N LEU A 268 -1.76 -1.00 27.38
CA LEU A 268 -2.84 -0.02 27.58
C LEU A 268 -2.85 1.03 26.47
N PRO A 269 -4.04 1.42 25.97
CA PRO A 269 -4.16 2.48 24.97
C PRO A 269 -3.81 3.85 25.57
N PRO A 270 -3.55 4.87 24.72
CA PRO A 270 -3.08 6.20 25.12
C PRO A 270 -3.79 6.90 26.31
N PRO A 271 -5.11 6.81 26.56
CA PRO A 271 -5.69 7.45 27.75
C PRO A 271 -5.24 6.80 29.08
N PHE A 272 -4.91 5.51 29.07
CA PHE A 272 -4.50 4.76 30.27
C PHE A 272 -3.00 4.47 30.29
N ILE A 273 -2.27 4.91 29.27
CA ILE A 273 -0.84 4.67 29.15
C ILE A 273 -0.03 5.32 30.27
N VAL A 274 -0.54 6.44 30.80
CA VAL A 274 0.04 7.13 31.96
C VAL A 274 0.05 6.22 33.17
N ILE A 275 -0.99 5.41 33.37
CA ILE A 275 -1.08 4.45 34.49
C ILE A 275 -0.05 3.32 34.31
N SER A 276 0.14 2.79 33.09
CA SER A 276 1.21 1.82 32.85
C SER A 276 2.58 2.41 33.18
N TYR A 277 2.89 3.62 32.72
CA TYR A 277 4.18 4.26 32.97
C TYR A 277 4.39 4.56 34.46
N MET A 278 3.35 5.01 35.18
CA MET A 278 3.41 5.25 36.62
C MET A 278 3.65 3.95 37.41
N SER A 279 2.91 2.87 37.09
CA SER A 279 3.10 1.56 37.73
C SER A 279 4.50 0.99 37.49
N MET A 280 5.06 1.26 36.31
CA MET A 280 6.38 0.81 35.90
C MET A 280 7.50 1.62 36.57
N LEU A 281 7.31 2.94 36.74
CA LEU A 281 8.21 3.82 37.49
C LEU A 281 8.23 3.43 38.98
N LEU A 282 7.05 3.20 39.58
CA LEU A 282 6.89 2.73 40.96
C LEU A 282 7.58 1.37 41.18
N SER A 283 7.38 0.43 40.26
CA SER A 283 8.04 -0.89 40.30
C SER A 283 9.56 -0.78 40.15
N HIS A 284 10.04 0.17 39.33
CA HIS A 284 11.47 0.42 39.17
C HIS A 284 12.09 1.03 40.43
N ILE A 285 11.42 2.02 41.05
CA ILE A 285 11.85 2.62 42.32
C ILE A 285 11.87 1.55 43.41
N ALA A 286 10.81 0.75 43.54
CA ALA A 286 10.72 -0.35 44.51
C ALA A 286 11.85 -1.38 44.34
N ARG A 287 12.16 -1.77 43.10
CA ARG A 287 13.29 -2.67 42.81
C ARG A 287 14.63 -2.02 43.15
N GLN A 288 14.82 -0.74 42.86
CA GLN A 288 16.04 -0.02 43.23
C GLN A 288 16.21 0.11 44.75
N SER A 289 15.13 0.31 45.52
CA SER A 289 15.20 0.28 46.99
C SER A 289 15.51 -1.12 47.51
N ILE A 290 14.91 -2.18 46.96
CA ILE A 290 15.22 -3.57 47.34
C ILE A 290 16.69 -3.93 47.05
N LEU A 291 17.22 -3.54 45.88
CA LEU A 291 18.63 -3.77 45.51
C LEU A 291 19.59 -2.96 46.40
N LYS A 292 19.20 -1.76 46.84
CA LYS A 292 19.97 -0.98 47.83
C LYS A 292 19.97 -1.64 49.22
N LEU A 293 18.85 -2.26 49.62
CA LEU A 293 18.74 -3.00 50.88
C LEU A 293 19.55 -4.31 50.86
N GLN A 294 19.54 -5.06 49.75
CA GLN A 294 20.40 -6.23 49.58
C GLN A 294 21.89 -5.88 49.62
N LYS A 295 22.31 -4.80 48.93
CA LYS A 295 23.71 -4.30 49.02
C LYS A 295 24.11 -3.86 50.43
N SER A 296 23.18 -3.31 51.22
CA SER A 296 23.41 -2.96 52.62
C SER A 296 23.57 -4.20 53.52
N SER A 297 22.74 -5.23 53.29
CA SER A 297 22.80 -6.51 53.99
C SER A 297 24.07 -7.31 53.67
N ASP A 298 24.47 -7.38 52.41
CA ASP A 298 25.71 -8.06 52.01
C ASP A 298 26.96 -7.34 52.54
N LYS A 299 26.95 -6.00 52.60
CA LYS A 299 28.05 -5.23 53.21
C LYS A 299 28.20 -5.51 54.70
N LYS A 300 27.09 -5.68 55.44
CA LYS A 300 27.08 -6.11 56.85
C LYS A 300 27.54 -7.56 57.03
N ARG A 301 27.15 -8.46 56.12
CA ARG A 301 27.55 -9.88 56.16
C ARG A 301 29.05 -10.06 55.88
N SER A 302 29.64 -9.24 55.00
CA SER A 302 31.08 -9.23 54.74
C SER A 302 31.89 -8.60 55.88
N THR A 303 31.38 -7.56 56.55
CA THR A 303 32.05 -6.99 57.74
C THR A 303 31.96 -7.93 58.95
N ALA A 304 30.85 -8.66 59.12
CA ALA A 304 30.71 -9.67 60.17
C ALA A 304 31.61 -10.91 59.94
N ARG A 305 31.87 -11.31 58.68
CA ARG A 305 32.85 -12.35 58.35
C ARG A 305 34.29 -11.90 58.65
N LEU A 306 34.64 -10.65 58.35
CA LEU A 306 35.95 -10.07 58.68
C LEU A 306 36.21 -9.98 60.19
N SER A 307 35.18 -9.74 61.01
CA SER A 307 35.31 -9.75 62.47
C SER A 307 35.37 -11.16 63.08
N LEU A 308 34.73 -12.17 62.48
CA LEU A 308 34.86 -13.56 62.94
C LEU A 308 36.21 -14.19 62.58
N THR A 309 36.87 -13.72 61.51
CA THR A 309 38.23 -14.16 61.14
C THR A 309 39.33 -13.54 62.02
N GLN A 310 39.04 -12.45 62.75
CA GLN A 310 39.99 -11.84 63.69
C GLN A 310 39.99 -12.51 65.08
N SER A 311 39.00 -13.35 65.42
CA SER A 311 38.95 -14.07 66.70
C SER A 311 39.47 -15.51 66.62
N MET A 312 39.99 -15.96 65.48
CA MET A 312 40.50 -17.34 65.28
C MET A 312 41.97 -17.40 64.81
N THR A 313 42.80 -16.41 65.14
CA THR A 313 44.25 -16.49 64.93
C THR A 313 44.98 -17.02 66.18
N THR A 314 44.67 -18.25 66.57
CA THR A 314 45.57 -19.13 67.32
C THR A 314 45.30 -20.56 66.87
N GLY A 315 46.07 -21.05 65.88
CA GLY A 315 46.12 -22.46 65.53
C GLY A 315 46.01 -22.79 64.04
N THR A 316 47.18 -22.97 63.41
CA THR A 316 47.49 -23.92 62.32
C THR A 316 46.78 -23.86 60.96
N HIS A 317 47.63 -23.83 59.92
CA HIS A 317 47.38 -23.92 58.49
C HIS A 317 46.50 -25.12 58.09
N ILE A 318 45.45 -24.88 57.30
CA ILE A 318 44.88 -25.85 56.37
C ILE A 318 44.63 -25.15 55.02
N VAL A 319 45.13 -25.80 53.97
CA VAL A 319 45.07 -25.42 52.56
C VAL A 319 43.64 -25.55 52.02
N PHE A 320 43.29 -24.61 51.14
CA PHE A 320 42.08 -24.52 50.32
C PHE A 320 41.61 -25.86 49.72
N LEU A 321 40.34 -26.20 49.97
CA LEU A 321 39.44 -26.83 48.99
C LEU A 321 38.05 -26.18 49.16
N GLU A 322 37.75 -25.23 48.29
CA GLU A 322 36.42 -24.63 48.14
C GLU A 322 35.64 -25.46 47.12
N SER A 323 34.91 -26.46 47.61
CA SER A 323 33.87 -27.15 46.86
C SER A 323 32.65 -27.34 47.76
N ASP A 324 31.48 -27.13 47.16
CA ASP A 324 30.14 -27.45 47.67
C ASP A 324 29.42 -26.37 48.48
N SER A 325 28.84 -25.40 47.76
CA SER A 325 27.44 -24.99 47.97
C SER A 325 26.90 -24.06 46.88
N GLU A 326 27.21 -24.36 45.61
CA GLU A 326 26.66 -23.64 44.44
C GLU A 326 25.40 -24.34 43.86
N SER A 327 24.59 -25.00 44.69
CA SER A 327 23.39 -25.73 44.23
C SER A 327 22.04 -25.13 44.63
N ASN A 328 22.00 -24.01 45.35
CA ASN A 328 20.72 -23.40 45.79
C ASN A 328 20.41 -22.00 45.22
N LEU A 329 21.16 -21.52 44.20
CA LEU A 329 20.82 -20.29 43.48
C LEU A 329 20.00 -20.51 42.19
N ASN A 330 19.67 -21.75 41.86
CA ASN A 330 18.87 -22.08 40.67
C ASN A 330 17.35 -22.13 40.94
N GLY A 331 16.92 -21.92 42.19
CA GLY A 331 15.51 -21.92 42.59
C GLY A 331 14.81 -20.54 42.54
N VAL A 332 15.56 -19.44 42.58
CA VAL A 332 14.98 -18.08 42.68
C VAL A 332 14.77 -17.42 41.30
N ASN A 333 15.39 -17.95 40.25
CA ASN A 333 15.28 -17.42 38.89
C ASN A 333 14.06 -17.92 38.09
N ARG A 334 13.12 -18.65 38.74
CA ARG A 334 11.94 -19.21 38.06
C ARG A 334 10.64 -18.41 38.25
N LEU A 335 10.70 -17.24 38.92
CA LEU A 335 9.56 -16.33 39.11
C LEU A 335 9.61 -15.05 38.27
N THR A 336 10.55 -14.92 37.35
CA THR A 336 10.58 -13.85 36.34
C THR A 336 10.12 -14.35 34.98
N THR A 337 8.99 -15.06 34.96
CA THR A 337 8.23 -15.27 33.72
C THR A 337 7.55 -13.96 33.31
N GLN A 338 7.95 -13.47 32.13
CA GLN A 338 7.16 -12.67 31.18
C GLN A 338 6.70 -11.26 31.56
N ILE A 339 7.56 -10.23 31.37
CA ILE A 339 7.17 -8.95 30.70
C ILE A 339 8.44 -8.32 30.07
N PRO A 340 8.60 -8.27 28.73
CA PRO A 340 9.83 -7.76 28.11
C PRO A 340 9.73 -6.29 27.62
N HIS A 341 10.89 -5.63 27.54
CA HIS A 341 11.24 -4.39 26.82
C HIS A 341 10.92 -2.98 27.39
N GLU A 342 10.02 -2.78 28.34
CA GLU A 342 9.59 -1.41 28.67
C GLU A 342 10.59 -0.59 29.53
N HIS A 343 11.47 -1.23 30.31
CA HIS A 343 12.44 -0.58 31.22
C HIS A 343 13.55 0.26 30.54
N SER A 344 13.60 0.30 29.22
CA SER A 344 14.72 0.91 28.48
C SER A 344 14.60 2.42 28.27
N PHE A 345 13.42 3.03 28.39
CA PHE A 345 13.22 4.47 28.13
C PHE A 345 13.69 5.34 29.30
N PHE A 346 13.15 5.12 30.51
CA PHE A 346 13.49 5.93 31.68
C PHE A 346 14.92 5.72 32.18
N GLY A 347 15.46 4.50 32.07
CA GLY A 347 16.85 4.19 32.46
C GLY A 347 17.93 4.81 31.55
N ARG A 348 17.56 5.26 30.34
CA ARG A 348 18.44 6.00 29.42
C ARG A 348 18.36 7.53 29.60
N LEU A 349 17.22 8.04 30.08
CA LEU A 349 17.03 9.47 30.36
C LEU A 349 17.70 9.89 31.68
N LEU A 350 17.73 8.98 32.65
CA LEU A 350 18.39 9.15 33.95
C LEU A 350 19.73 8.42 33.88
N ASP A 351 20.81 9.15 33.60
CA ASP A 351 22.17 8.65 33.36
C ASP A 351 22.74 7.92 34.60
N CYS A 352 22.30 6.68 34.81
CA CYS A 352 22.57 5.88 35.99
C CYS A 352 23.57 4.77 35.63
N LYS A 353 24.80 4.83 36.16
CA LYS A 353 25.86 3.82 35.97
C LYS A 353 25.39 2.35 36.13
N PRO A 354 24.55 1.98 37.13
CA PRO A 354 23.95 0.65 37.23
C PRO A 354 23.03 0.25 36.06
N CYS A 355 22.29 1.21 35.48
CA CYS A 355 21.39 0.95 34.36
C CYS A 355 22.17 0.67 33.08
N LYS A 356 23.36 1.27 32.90
CA LYS A 356 24.25 0.99 31.77
C LYS A 356 24.69 -0.48 31.72
N VAL A 357 25.02 -1.07 32.88
CA VAL A 357 25.43 -2.48 33.02
C VAL A 357 24.27 -3.46 32.80
N ILE A 358 23.05 -3.09 33.24
CA ILE A 358 21.84 -3.89 32.99
C ILE A 358 21.46 -3.86 31.51
N VAL A 359 21.59 -2.69 30.87
CA VAL A 359 21.34 -2.54 29.42
C VAL A 359 22.38 -3.29 28.60
N GLU A 360 23.67 -3.27 28.96
CA GLU A 360 24.71 -4.06 28.29
C GLU A 360 24.43 -5.57 28.39
N ASN A 361 24.07 -6.06 29.58
CA ASN A 361 23.70 -7.46 29.80
C ASN A 361 22.38 -7.84 29.10
N GLN A 362 21.40 -6.95 29.03
CA GLN A 362 20.18 -7.16 28.25
C GLN A 362 20.45 -7.13 26.75
N ARG A 363 21.37 -6.29 26.27
CA ARG A 363 21.79 -6.24 24.87
C ARG A 363 22.46 -7.55 24.48
N LEU A 364 23.40 -8.03 25.30
CA LEU A 364 24.00 -9.37 25.16
C LEU A 364 22.96 -10.48 25.18
N LYS A 365 21.96 -10.41 26.09
CA LYS A 365 20.88 -11.40 26.16
C LYS A 365 19.94 -11.34 24.95
N VAL A 366 19.65 -10.15 24.42
CA VAL A 366 18.87 -9.96 23.19
C VAL A 366 19.67 -10.43 21.97
N GLU A 367 20.99 -10.20 21.92
CA GLU A 367 21.85 -10.72 20.86
C GLU A 367 21.92 -12.26 20.92
N LEU A 368 21.98 -12.85 22.12
CA LEU A 368 21.93 -14.30 22.34
C LEU A 368 20.55 -14.89 22.00
N ASP A 369 19.44 -14.25 22.40
CA ASP A 369 18.08 -14.66 22.03
C ASP A 369 17.82 -14.49 20.53
N LYS A 370 18.38 -13.44 19.91
CA LYS A 370 18.30 -13.22 18.47
C LYS A 370 19.08 -14.28 17.70
N ARG A 371 20.26 -14.67 18.20
CA ARG A 371 21.03 -15.80 17.66
C ARG A 371 20.29 -17.12 17.86
N SER A 372 19.73 -17.35 19.05
CA SER A 372 18.87 -18.50 19.35
C SER A 372 17.63 -18.58 18.45
N TRP A 373 17.01 -17.44 18.13
CA TRP A 373 15.89 -17.37 17.18
C TRP A 373 16.35 -17.50 15.73
N GLU A 374 17.54 -17.01 15.37
CA GLU A 374 18.19 -17.25 14.07
C GLU A 374 18.48 -18.73 13.82
N ASP A 375 18.84 -19.46 14.88
CA ASP A 375 19.12 -20.89 14.87
C ASP A 375 17.87 -21.76 15.18
N SER A 376 16.74 -21.15 15.51
CA SER A 376 15.49 -21.86 15.81
C SER A 376 14.90 -22.52 14.56
N GLU A 377 14.44 -23.77 14.69
CA GLU A 377 13.75 -24.52 13.63
C GLU A 377 12.60 -23.74 13.00
N ALA A 378 11.90 -22.90 13.78
CA ALA A 378 10.81 -22.06 13.29
C ALA A 378 11.30 -20.99 12.30
N ASN A 379 12.45 -20.36 12.55
CA ASN A 379 13.02 -19.35 11.65
C ASN A 379 13.59 -20.00 10.39
N LEU A 380 14.27 -21.14 10.54
CA LEU A 380 14.71 -21.95 9.41
C LEU A 380 13.53 -22.39 8.52
N TYR A 381 12.41 -22.78 9.12
CA TYR A 381 11.17 -23.10 8.41
C TYR A 381 10.63 -21.90 7.62
N TRP A 382 10.54 -20.72 8.24
CA TRP A 382 10.07 -19.51 7.54
C TRP A 382 11.03 -19.03 6.46
N LYS A 383 12.36 -19.14 6.66
CA LYS A 383 13.37 -18.88 5.63
C LYS A 383 13.25 -19.85 4.46
N TYR A 384 13.03 -21.13 4.73
CA TYR A 384 12.80 -22.15 3.72
C TYR A 384 11.51 -21.85 2.93
N LYS A 385 10.40 -21.55 3.63
CA LYS A 385 9.13 -21.19 2.99
C LYS A 385 9.21 -19.92 2.15
N ALA A 386 9.93 -18.91 2.63
CA ALA A 386 10.20 -17.69 1.86
C ALA A 386 11.00 -18.02 0.60
N LYS A 387 12.08 -18.82 0.71
CA LYS A 387 12.88 -19.24 -0.44
C LYS A 387 12.09 -20.06 -1.45
N GLU A 388 11.21 -20.95 -0.99
CA GLU A 388 10.29 -21.73 -1.83
C GLU A 388 9.32 -20.81 -2.59
N TYR A 389 8.77 -19.80 -1.92
CA TYR A 389 7.89 -18.81 -2.54
C TYR A 389 8.62 -17.97 -3.59
N TYR A 390 9.83 -17.49 -3.28
CA TYR A 390 10.64 -16.72 -4.23
C TYR A 390 11.04 -17.55 -5.46
N ALA A 391 11.38 -18.83 -5.27
CA ALA A 391 11.69 -19.75 -6.37
C ALA A 391 10.47 -19.97 -7.28
N LYS A 392 9.29 -20.23 -6.70
CA LYS A 392 8.03 -20.35 -7.45
C LYS A 392 7.67 -19.08 -8.22
N THR A 393 7.96 -17.91 -7.63
CA THR A 393 7.70 -16.62 -8.29
C THR A 393 8.63 -16.41 -9.48
N GLN A 394 9.93 -16.71 -9.34
CA GLN A 394 10.88 -16.63 -10.46
C GLN A 394 10.54 -17.61 -11.59
N GLU A 395 10.07 -18.82 -11.26
CA GLU A 395 9.59 -19.77 -12.27
C GLU A 395 8.36 -19.24 -13.00
N ALA A 396 7.40 -18.64 -12.27
CA ALA A 396 6.24 -17.99 -12.88
C ALA A 396 6.63 -16.82 -13.79
N ASP A 397 7.58 -15.97 -13.36
CA ASP A 397 8.08 -14.85 -14.16
C ASP A 397 8.77 -15.32 -15.45
N LYS A 398 9.58 -16.40 -15.37
CA LYS A 398 10.19 -17.02 -16.56
C LYS A 398 9.17 -17.63 -17.51
N VAL A 399 8.10 -18.21 -16.98
CA VAL A 399 6.99 -18.74 -17.80
C VAL A 399 6.24 -17.59 -18.48
N GLN A 400 6.00 -16.49 -17.76
CA GLN A 400 5.35 -15.30 -18.30
C GLN A 400 6.19 -14.65 -19.41
N GLU A 401 7.51 -14.52 -19.22
CA GLU A 401 8.42 -13.99 -20.24
C GLU A 401 8.39 -14.83 -21.53
N LYS A 402 8.35 -16.17 -21.41
CA LYS A 402 8.17 -17.06 -22.56
C LYS A 402 6.80 -16.87 -23.23
N LEU A 403 5.74 -16.69 -22.46
CA LEU A 403 4.39 -16.45 -22.98
C LEU A 403 4.29 -15.12 -23.72
N ASP A 404 4.92 -14.07 -23.19
CA ASP A 404 5.00 -12.75 -23.82
C ASP A 404 5.82 -12.82 -25.12
N GLY A 405 6.92 -13.57 -25.13
CA GLY A 405 7.70 -13.85 -26.34
C GLY A 405 6.87 -14.58 -27.42
N LEU A 406 6.10 -15.59 -27.04
CA LEU A 406 5.21 -16.32 -27.95
C LEU A 406 4.10 -15.39 -28.49
N THR A 407 3.51 -14.56 -27.63
CA THR A 407 2.49 -13.59 -28.00
C THR A 407 3.02 -12.57 -29.01
N ASN A 408 4.23 -12.05 -28.78
CA ASN A 408 4.90 -11.15 -29.71
C ASN A 408 5.10 -11.82 -31.08
N GLY A 409 5.50 -13.10 -31.10
CA GLY A 409 5.59 -13.90 -32.33
C GLY A 409 4.26 -13.96 -33.09
N VAL A 410 3.15 -14.27 -32.40
CA VAL A 410 1.81 -14.31 -32.99
C VAL A 410 1.39 -12.94 -33.54
N THR A 411 1.68 -11.86 -32.82
CA THR A 411 1.32 -10.50 -33.29
C THR A 411 2.11 -10.08 -34.54
N ASN A 412 3.36 -10.53 -34.70
CA ASN A 412 4.14 -10.27 -35.91
C ASN A 412 3.56 -11.03 -37.10
N ILE A 413 3.20 -12.31 -36.93
CA ILE A 413 2.53 -13.10 -37.98
C ILE A 413 1.20 -12.44 -38.38
N GLN A 414 0.43 -11.94 -37.42
CA GLN A 414 -0.82 -11.22 -37.70
C GLN A 414 -0.58 -9.96 -38.54
N LYS A 415 0.45 -9.17 -38.24
CA LYS A 415 0.83 -7.99 -39.03
C LYS A 415 1.21 -8.37 -40.46
N ASP A 416 1.97 -9.47 -40.64
CA ASP A 416 2.36 -9.95 -41.96
C ASP A 416 1.14 -10.40 -42.78
N MET A 417 0.18 -11.10 -42.16
CA MET A 417 -1.08 -11.44 -42.83
C MET A 417 -1.86 -10.20 -43.26
N ASP A 418 -1.89 -9.15 -42.43
CA ASP A 418 -2.58 -7.91 -42.77
C ASP A 418 -1.89 -7.14 -43.90
N LEU A 419 -0.56 -7.20 -43.99
CA LEU A 419 0.20 -6.68 -45.14
C LEU A 419 -0.12 -7.46 -46.42
N GLN A 420 -0.14 -8.80 -46.36
CA GLN A 420 -0.52 -9.62 -47.51
C GLN A 420 -1.95 -9.32 -47.96
N ARG A 421 -2.91 -9.16 -47.04
CA ARG A 421 -4.28 -8.75 -47.36
C ARG A 421 -4.36 -7.38 -48.05
N LYS A 422 -3.47 -6.44 -47.72
CA LYS A 422 -3.41 -5.14 -48.42
C LYS A 422 -2.88 -5.31 -49.85
N SER A 423 -1.85 -6.15 -50.04
CA SER A 423 -1.32 -6.43 -51.38
C SER A 423 -2.35 -7.12 -52.27
N VAL A 424 -3.09 -8.11 -51.75
CA VAL A 424 -4.19 -8.78 -52.48
C VAL A 424 -5.27 -7.78 -52.91
N ARG A 425 -5.64 -6.83 -52.03
CA ARG A 425 -6.59 -5.78 -52.38
C ARG A 425 -6.08 -4.90 -53.53
N GLN A 426 -4.82 -4.48 -53.49
CA GLN A 426 -4.23 -3.69 -54.58
C GLN A 426 -4.20 -4.45 -55.92
N ILE A 427 -3.91 -5.75 -55.88
CA ILE A 427 -3.95 -6.61 -57.08
C ILE A 427 -5.38 -6.67 -57.62
N ASN A 428 -6.36 -6.88 -56.75
CA ASN A 428 -7.77 -6.93 -57.13
C ASN A 428 -8.22 -5.61 -57.79
N ASP A 429 -7.84 -4.46 -57.24
CA ASP A 429 -8.18 -3.15 -57.82
C ASP A 429 -7.54 -2.95 -59.21
N ARG A 430 -6.31 -3.46 -59.42
CA ARG A 430 -5.65 -3.46 -60.73
C ARG A 430 -6.33 -4.40 -61.72
N VAL A 431 -6.79 -5.57 -61.28
CA VAL A 431 -7.54 -6.50 -62.13
C VAL A 431 -8.86 -5.86 -62.58
N VAL A 432 -9.62 -5.25 -61.68
CA VAL A 432 -10.85 -4.52 -62.02
C VAL A 432 -10.57 -3.38 -63.01
N SER A 433 -9.45 -2.67 -62.84
CA SER A 433 -9.05 -1.61 -63.77
C SER A 433 -8.69 -2.15 -65.15
N LEU A 434 -8.02 -3.30 -65.22
CA LEU A 434 -7.71 -3.99 -66.48
C LEU A 434 -8.99 -4.48 -67.17
N GLU A 435 -9.93 -5.05 -66.43
CA GLU A 435 -11.25 -5.44 -66.97
C GLU A 435 -11.95 -4.25 -67.61
N LYS A 436 -11.96 -3.08 -66.94
CA LYS A 436 -12.53 -1.86 -67.50
C LYS A 436 -11.84 -1.44 -68.81
N LEU A 437 -10.51 -1.46 -68.83
CA LEU A 437 -9.74 -1.07 -70.01
C LEU A 437 -9.96 -2.03 -71.20
N MET A 438 -10.11 -3.33 -70.94
CA MET A 438 -10.47 -4.30 -71.98
C MET A 438 -11.86 -4.02 -72.56
N VAL A 439 -12.84 -3.72 -71.71
CA VAL A 439 -14.20 -3.37 -72.13
C VAL A 439 -14.17 -2.09 -72.99
N ASP A 440 -13.47 -1.05 -72.54
CA ASP A 440 -13.33 0.21 -73.28
C ASP A 440 -12.66 0.00 -74.64
N SER A 441 -11.61 -0.84 -74.69
CA SER A 441 -10.93 -1.20 -75.94
C SER A 441 -11.84 -1.94 -76.92
N HIS A 442 -12.69 -2.85 -76.42
CA HIS A 442 -13.69 -3.53 -77.24
C HIS A 442 -14.73 -2.57 -77.81
N ILE A 443 -15.22 -1.62 -77.00
CA ILE A 443 -16.16 -0.60 -77.47
C ILE A 443 -15.51 0.26 -78.57
N LEU A 444 -14.24 0.63 -78.41
CA LEU A 444 -13.51 1.46 -79.38
C LEU A 444 -13.29 0.72 -80.71
N LEU A 445 -12.97 -0.57 -80.66
CA LEU A 445 -12.89 -1.41 -81.86
C LEU A 445 -14.23 -1.52 -82.58
N GLU A 446 -15.33 -1.66 -81.85
CA GLU A 446 -16.67 -1.71 -82.45
C GLU A 446 -17.04 -0.36 -83.08
N LYS A 447 -16.64 0.74 -82.45
CA LYS A 447 -16.81 2.08 -83.03
C LYS A 447 -16.01 2.25 -84.32
N ILE A 448 -14.73 1.84 -84.34
CA ILE A 448 -13.91 1.84 -85.56
C ILE A 448 -14.58 1.00 -86.66
N ARG A 449 -15.01 -0.22 -86.32
CA ARG A 449 -15.73 -1.11 -87.23
C ARG A 449 -16.99 -0.46 -87.81
N SER A 450 -17.79 0.23 -86.98
CA SER A 450 -18.98 0.95 -87.44
C SER A 450 -18.64 2.11 -88.39
N THR A 451 -17.51 2.79 -88.16
CA THR A 451 -17.06 3.92 -88.99
C THR A 451 -16.59 3.42 -90.36
N ILE A 452 -15.85 2.31 -90.42
CA ILE A 452 -15.43 1.66 -91.67
C ILE A 452 -16.65 1.21 -92.49
N HIS A 453 -17.67 0.64 -91.84
CA HIS A 453 -18.93 0.29 -92.51
C HIS A 453 -19.70 1.51 -93.05
N GLN A 454 -19.46 2.71 -92.52
CA GLN A 454 -20.11 3.94 -92.97
C GLN A 454 -19.43 4.53 -94.23
N GLU A 455 -18.13 4.29 -94.42
CA GLU A 455 -17.36 4.74 -95.59
C GLU A 455 -17.50 3.80 -96.79
N ASP A 456 -17.70 2.49 -96.59
CA ASP A 456 -17.91 1.50 -97.66
C ASP A 456 -19.41 1.13 -97.85
N ARG A 457 -20.12 1.86 -98.73
CA ARG A 457 -21.52 1.52 -99.12
C ARG A 457 -21.64 0.33 -100.09
N SER A 458 -20.79 -0.70 -99.99
CA SER A 458 -20.89 -1.87 -100.88
C SER A 458 -20.45 -3.22 -100.29
N LEU A 459 -20.59 -3.41 -98.97
CA LEU A 459 -20.43 -4.74 -98.35
C LEU A 459 -21.70 -5.17 -97.59
N PRO A 460 -22.11 -6.45 -97.69
CA PRO A 460 -23.36 -6.93 -97.12
C PRO A 460 -23.32 -6.96 -95.59
N GLU A 461 -24.46 -6.67 -94.95
CA GLU A 461 -24.65 -6.67 -93.49
C GLU A 461 -24.08 -7.95 -92.86
N CYS A 462 -22.98 -7.80 -92.14
CA CYS A 462 -22.35 -8.90 -91.42
C CYS A 462 -22.93 -8.98 -90.01
N ARG A 463 -23.79 -9.97 -89.78
CA ARG A 463 -24.34 -10.52 -88.52
C ARG A 463 -24.05 -9.67 -87.26
N LYS A 464 -25.08 -8.99 -86.73
CA LYS A 464 -25.06 -8.27 -85.43
C LYS A 464 -24.41 -9.16 -84.36
N PHE A 465 -23.21 -8.79 -83.90
CA PHE A 465 -22.55 -9.54 -82.84
C PHE A 465 -23.04 -9.01 -81.49
N ILE A 466 -23.79 -9.86 -80.80
CA ILE A 466 -24.41 -9.57 -79.51
C ILE A 466 -23.30 -9.57 -78.44
N HIS A 467 -23.21 -8.51 -77.63
CA HIS A 467 -22.24 -8.44 -76.54
C HIS A 467 -22.48 -9.60 -75.56
N MET A 468 -21.43 -10.31 -75.13
CA MET A 468 -21.55 -11.54 -74.32
C MET A 468 -22.24 -11.36 -72.95
N LEU A 469 -22.45 -10.11 -72.52
CA LEU A 469 -23.14 -9.69 -71.30
C LEU A 469 -24.50 -8.98 -71.54
N SER A 470 -24.99 -8.91 -72.78
CA SER A 470 -26.30 -8.30 -73.05
C SER A 470 -27.41 -9.12 -72.39
N ARG A 471 -28.36 -8.44 -71.73
CA ARG A 471 -29.53 -9.08 -71.13
C ARG A 471 -30.76 -8.84 -72.00
N GLU A 472 -31.62 -9.85 -72.12
CA GLU A 472 -32.92 -9.72 -72.77
C GLU A 472 -33.89 -8.91 -71.89
N SER A 473 -34.81 -8.21 -72.54
CA SER A 473 -35.87 -7.46 -71.85
C SER A 473 -36.73 -8.41 -71.02
N PRO A 474 -37.04 -8.07 -69.75
CA PRO A 474 -37.93 -8.88 -68.92
C PRO A 474 -39.41 -8.79 -69.35
N TYR A 475 -39.76 -7.95 -70.34
CA TYR A 475 -41.13 -7.78 -70.84
C TYR A 475 -41.41 -8.67 -72.05
N ILE A 476 -42.40 -9.53 -71.90
CA ILE A 476 -42.76 -10.65 -72.78
C ILE A 476 -43.04 -10.25 -74.24
N TYR A 477 -43.38 -8.98 -74.52
CA TYR A 477 -43.70 -8.50 -75.86
C TYR A 477 -42.61 -7.61 -76.50
N THR A 478 -41.43 -7.54 -75.89
CA THR A 478 -40.30 -6.76 -76.44
C THR A 478 -39.08 -7.65 -76.62
N ASN A 479 -38.76 -7.98 -77.88
CA ASN A 479 -37.54 -8.71 -78.26
C ASN A 479 -36.39 -7.75 -78.60
N GLU A 480 -36.17 -6.75 -77.76
CA GLU A 480 -34.99 -5.87 -77.89
C GLU A 480 -33.93 -6.25 -76.85
N ALA A 481 -32.74 -6.62 -77.33
CA ALA A 481 -31.59 -6.94 -76.49
C ALA A 481 -30.89 -5.65 -76.04
N ARG A 482 -30.70 -5.48 -74.72
CA ARG A 482 -30.06 -4.26 -74.17
C ARG A 482 -28.54 -4.39 -74.11
N PHE A 483 -27.84 -3.33 -74.49
CA PHE A 483 -26.39 -3.22 -74.30
C PHE A 483 -26.06 -3.08 -72.80
N PRO A 484 -24.95 -3.66 -72.31
CA PRO A 484 -24.55 -3.48 -70.92
C PRO A 484 -24.11 -2.03 -70.68
N VAL A 485 -24.79 -1.36 -69.75
CA VAL A 485 -24.38 -0.04 -69.24
C VAL A 485 -23.48 -0.30 -68.02
N THR A 486 -22.21 0.07 -68.13
CA THR A 486 -21.19 -0.18 -67.09
C THR A 486 -21.23 0.83 -65.95
N GLU A 487 -21.97 1.92 -66.09
CA GLU A 487 -22.09 2.97 -65.07
C GLU A 487 -23.23 2.68 -64.08
N ARG A 488 -22.94 2.86 -62.79
CA ARG A 488 -23.91 2.64 -61.70
C ARG A 488 -24.94 3.77 -61.57
N HIS A 489 -24.77 4.87 -62.29
CA HIS A 489 -25.67 6.02 -62.32
C HIS A 489 -25.95 6.39 -63.77
N ILE A 490 -27.20 6.18 -64.18
CA ILE A 490 -27.70 6.56 -65.49
C ILE A 490 -28.56 7.79 -65.25
N HIS A 491 -28.17 8.94 -65.82
CA HIS A 491 -29.04 10.11 -65.83
C HIS A 491 -30.30 9.77 -66.64
N TRP A 492 -31.47 10.16 -66.12
CA TRP A 492 -32.77 9.72 -66.63
C TRP A 492 -33.20 10.42 -67.95
N GLU A 493 -32.43 11.39 -68.43
CA GLU A 493 -32.75 12.21 -69.62
C GLU A 493 -32.46 11.50 -70.94
#